data_AF-A0A9J6G2I0-F1
#
_entry.id   AF-A0A9J6G2I0-F1
#
_cell.length_a   1.000
_cell.length_b   1.000
_cell.length_c   1.000
_cell.angle_alpha   90.00
_cell.angle_beta   90.00
_cell.angle_gamma   90.00
#
_symmetry.space_group_name_H-M   'P 1'
#
loop_
_entity.id
_entity.type
_entity.pdbx_description
1 polymer ?
#
loop_
_entity_poly.entity_id
_entity_poly.type
_entity_poly.pdbx_seq_one_letter_code
_entity_poly.pdbx_strand_id
1 'polypeptide(L)'
;MPVGISPSAAHKIVHPDAELGVARAAKQAGTVMVVSMPSSTPIEEVVAAASPDAVVWAQLYIRKDRSLSVQDALRAKRCGCAAIVFTLDSPVTSRDPALGGSNFTPNPFSKT
;
A
#
# COMPACT_ATOMS: atom_id res chain seq x y z
N MET A 1 7.25 2.07 -19.71
CA MET A 1 8.36 2.79 -19.04
C MET A 1 8.92 1.91 -17.92
N PRO A 2 10.25 1.81 -17.70
CA PRO A 2 10.83 0.97 -16.64
C PRO A 2 10.94 1.71 -15.28
N VAL A 3 9.90 2.46 -14.90
CA VAL A 3 9.88 3.25 -13.64
C VAL A 3 8.50 3.08 -13.02
N GLY A 4 8.41 2.53 -11.80
CA GLY A 4 7.15 2.34 -11.07
C GLY A 4 7.05 3.21 -9.82
N ILE A 5 5.85 3.25 -9.23
CA ILE A 5 5.57 3.98 -7.99
C ILE A 5 5.73 3.02 -6.80
N SER A 6 6.64 3.36 -5.89
CA SER A 6 6.93 2.56 -4.69
C SER A 6 5.76 2.56 -3.69
N PRO A 7 5.65 1.53 -2.84
CA PRO A 7 4.64 1.50 -1.79
C PRO A 7 4.93 2.56 -0.73
N SER A 8 4.06 3.56 -0.67
CA SER A 8 4.08 4.64 0.31
C SER A 8 2.73 4.70 1.01
N ALA A 9 2.76 4.88 2.32
CA ALA A 9 1.56 5.00 3.15
C ALA A 9 1.20 6.48 3.37
N ALA A 10 -0.01 6.71 3.85
CA ALA A 10 -0.44 8.02 4.37
C ALA A 10 -0.47 9.16 3.34
N HIS A 11 -0.86 8.90 2.09
CA HIS A 11 -0.90 9.95 1.05
C HIS A 11 -1.89 11.10 1.38
N LYS A 12 -2.90 10.86 2.22
CA LYS A 12 -3.83 11.90 2.70
C LYS A 12 -3.14 13.04 3.45
N ILE A 13 -1.95 12.83 4.01
CA ILE A 13 -1.16 13.88 4.67
C ILE A 13 -0.67 14.92 3.65
N VAL A 14 -0.43 14.49 2.41
CA VAL A 14 0.13 15.33 1.35
C VAL A 14 -0.98 15.93 0.48
N HIS A 15 -2.00 15.15 0.14
CA HIS A 15 -3.08 15.61 -0.75
C HIS A 15 -4.42 14.90 -0.47
N PRO A 16 -5.57 15.59 -0.56
CA PRO A 16 -6.90 14.99 -0.33
C PRO A 16 -7.21 13.75 -1.19
N ASP A 17 -6.76 13.74 -2.46
CA ASP A 17 -6.97 12.60 -3.37
C ASP A 17 -6.16 11.33 -3.00
N ALA A 18 -5.13 11.50 -2.15
CA ALA A 18 -4.35 10.41 -1.59
C ALA A 18 -3.93 9.33 -2.61
N GLU A 19 -4.11 8.04 -2.28
CA GLU A 19 -3.78 6.91 -3.14
C GLU A 19 -4.61 6.86 -4.43
N LEU A 20 -5.82 7.45 -4.47
CA LEU A 20 -6.67 7.45 -5.66
C LEU A 20 -6.08 8.35 -6.77
N GLY A 21 -5.55 9.51 -6.39
CA GLY A 21 -4.86 10.41 -7.31
C GLY A 21 -3.63 9.75 -7.92
N VAL A 22 -2.84 9.06 -7.08
CA VAL A 22 -1.64 8.32 -7.51
C VAL A 22 -2.00 7.17 -8.45
N ALA A 23 -3.07 6.43 -8.17
CA ALA A 23 -3.55 5.34 -9.02
C ALA A 23 -3.97 5.82 -10.42
N ARG A 24 -4.70 6.93 -10.49
CA ARG A 24 -5.08 7.56 -11.77
C ARG A 24 -3.86 8.05 -12.53
N ALA A 25 -2.90 8.65 -11.85
CA ALA A 25 -1.66 9.12 -12.45
C ALA A 25 -0.80 7.96 -12.98
N ALA A 26 -0.70 6.85 -12.24
CA ALA A 26 0.01 5.64 -12.66
C ALA A 26 -0.59 5.05 -13.95
N LYS A 27 -1.92 4.97 -14.02
CA LYS A 27 -2.64 4.57 -15.24
C LYS A 27 -2.30 5.50 -16.41
N GLN A 28 -2.43 6.81 -16.22
CA GLN A 28 -2.18 7.79 -17.29
C GLN A 28 -0.74 7.73 -17.79
N ALA A 29 0.23 7.47 -16.91
CA ALA A 29 1.63 7.29 -17.25
C ALA A 29 1.96 5.90 -17.85
N GLY A 30 1.00 4.97 -17.86
CA GLY A 30 1.21 3.60 -18.32
C GLY A 30 2.25 2.85 -17.50
N THR A 31 2.22 3.02 -16.17
CA THR A 31 3.16 2.38 -15.25
C THR A 31 2.50 1.67 -14.07
N VAL A 32 3.30 0.91 -13.34
CA VAL A 32 2.91 0.13 -12.17
C VAL A 32 2.85 1.02 -10.93
N MET A 33 1.78 0.87 -10.15
CA MET A 33 1.70 1.37 -8.78
C MET A 33 1.74 0.20 -7.80
N VAL A 34 2.57 0.30 -6.77
CA VAL A 34 2.54 -0.62 -5.62
C VAL A 34 1.77 0.06 -4.48
N VAL A 35 0.63 -0.52 -4.08
CA VAL A 35 -0.17 -0.06 -2.93
C VAL A 35 0.42 -0.56 -1.63
N SER A 36 0.52 0.33 -0.64
CA SER A 36 0.98 0.00 0.71
C SER A 36 -0.12 -0.67 1.56
N MET A 37 0.24 -1.64 2.41
CA MET A 37 -0.70 -2.31 3.32
C MET A 37 -1.36 -1.32 4.32
N PRO A 38 -0.61 -0.41 4.98
CA PRO A 38 -1.17 0.70 5.76
C PRO A 38 -1.60 1.90 4.88
N SER A 39 -2.30 1.66 3.78
CA SER A 39 -2.87 2.72 2.93
C SER A 39 -3.94 3.53 3.68
N SER A 40 -4.07 4.82 3.36
CA SER A 40 -5.17 5.67 3.87
C SER A 40 -6.52 5.41 3.19
N THR A 41 -6.50 4.62 2.14
CA THR A 41 -7.63 4.32 1.27
C THR A 41 -7.72 2.80 1.04
N PRO A 42 -8.90 2.17 1.14
CA PRO A 42 -9.05 0.74 0.92
C PRO A 42 -8.52 0.32 -0.46
N ILE A 43 -7.85 -0.84 -0.52
CA ILE A 43 -7.24 -1.36 -1.76
C ILE A 43 -8.27 -1.51 -2.89
N GLU A 44 -9.52 -1.85 -2.55
CA GLU A 44 -10.64 -1.94 -3.48
C GLU A 44 -10.88 -0.62 -4.21
N GLU A 45 -10.88 0.50 -3.48
CA GLU A 45 -11.10 1.83 -4.04
C GLU A 45 -9.92 2.27 -4.89
N VAL A 46 -8.68 1.93 -4.46
CA VAL A 46 -7.49 2.26 -5.22
C VAL A 46 -7.46 1.51 -6.56
N VAL A 47 -7.76 0.21 -6.56
CA VAL A 47 -7.82 -0.56 -7.82
C VAL A 47 -8.98 -0.08 -8.70
N ALA A 48 -10.14 0.21 -8.12
CA ALA A 48 -11.26 0.78 -8.87
C ALA A 48 -10.92 2.13 -9.52
N ALA A 49 -10.21 3.01 -8.79
CA ALA A 49 -9.78 4.31 -9.31
C ALA A 49 -8.67 4.21 -10.37
N ALA A 50 -7.84 3.16 -10.30
CA ALA A 50 -6.78 2.92 -11.28
C ALA A 50 -7.33 2.56 -12.68
N SER A 51 -8.55 2.01 -12.78
CA SER A 51 -9.16 1.40 -13.98
C SER A 51 -8.75 -0.07 -14.18
N PRO A 52 -9.59 -0.90 -14.85
CA PRO A 52 -9.29 -2.32 -15.07
C PRO A 52 -7.96 -2.61 -15.81
N ASP A 53 -7.51 -1.69 -16.66
CA ASP A 53 -6.29 -1.85 -17.45
C ASP A 53 -5.01 -1.41 -16.72
N ALA A 54 -5.12 -0.85 -15.52
CA ALA A 54 -3.96 -0.42 -14.75
C ALA A 54 -3.31 -1.59 -14.00
N VAL A 55 -1.98 -1.57 -13.95
CA VAL A 55 -1.21 -2.59 -13.23
C VAL A 55 -0.99 -2.13 -11.79
N VAL A 56 -1.78 -2.67 -10.87
CA VAL A 56 -1.63 -2.42 -9.42
C VAL A 56 -1.06 -3.65 -8.73
N TRP A 57 0.01 -3.46 -7.97
CA TRP A 57 0.59 -4.47 -7.09
C TRP A 57 0.27 -4.16 -5.63
N ALA A 58 0.15 -5.18 -4.79
CA ALA A 58 -0.10 -4.99 -3.36
C ALA A 58 1.15 -5.33 -2.54
N GLN A 59 1.60 -4.38 -1.73
CA GLN A 59 2.67 -4.58 -0.78
C GLN A 59 2.13 -5.27 0.48
N LEU A 60 2.86 -6.25 0.99
CA LEU A 60 2.51 -7.03 2.18
C LEU A 60 3.70 -7.14 3.13
N TYR A 61 3.43 -6.93 4.42
CA TYR A 61 4.27 -7.36 5.51
C TYR A 61 3.74 -8.69 6.05
N ILE A 62 4.64 -9.66 6.25
CA ILE A 62 4.25 -10.96 6.78
C ILE A 62 3.92 -10.79 8.28
N ARG A 63 2.65 -10.96 8.63
CA ARG A 63 2.15 -10.88 10.01
C ARG A 63 2.50 -12.14 10.80
N LYS A 64 2.62 -12.05 12.13
CA LYS A 64 2.93 -13.21 13.00
C LYS A 64 1.94 -14.34 12.77
N ASP A 65 0.65 -14.02 12.76
CA ASP A 65 -0.38 -14.92 12.28
C ASP A 65 -0.34 -15.02 10.75
N ARG A 66 -0.03 -16.21 10.24
CA ARG A 66 0.05 -16.47 8.80
C ARG A 66 -1.33 -16.53 8.15
N SER A 67 -2.39 -16.89 8.89
CA SER A 67 -3.75 -16.92 8.37
C SER A 67 -4.19 -15.54 7.91
N LEU A 68 -3.83 -14.53 8.70
CA LEU A 68 -4.04 -13.12 8.45
C LEU A 68 -3.28 -12.63 7.19
N SER A 69 -2.01 -13.02 7.03
CA SER A 69 -1.24 -12.71 5.81
C SER A 69 -1.85 -13.35 4.55
N VAL A 70 -2.35 -14.59 4.68
CA VAL A 70 -3.06 -15.28 3.59
C VAL A 70 -4.36 -14.58 3.25
N GLN A 71 -5.14 -14.12 4.25
CA GLN A 71 -6.36 -13.35 4.03
C GLN A 71 -6.10 -12.06 3.25
N ASP A 72 -5.02 -11.34 3.58
CA ASP A 72 -4.66 -10.10 2.88
C ASP A 72 -4.24 -10.37 1.43
N ALA A 73 -3.44 -11.43 1.20
CA ALA A 73 -3.05 -11.83 -0.16
C ALA A 73 -4.27 -12.24 -1.00
N LEU A 74 -5.21 -13.00 -0.41
CA LEU A 74 -6.46 -13.37 -1.07
C LEU A 74 -7.35 -12.15 -1.33
N ARG A 75 -7.37 -11.17 -0.42
CA ARG A 75 -8.08 -9.89 -0.61
C ARG A 75 -7.49 -9.14 -1.80
N ALA A 76 -6.18 -8.92 -1.84
CA ALA A 76 -5.51 -8.27 -2.96
C ALA A 76 -5.79 -8.97 -4.30
N LYS A 77 -5.75 -10.31 -4.33
CA LYS A 77 -6.12 -11.09 -5.52
C LYS A 77 -7.57 -10.85 -5.94
N ARG A 78 -8.53 -10.84 -5.00
CA ARG A 78 -9.95 -10.55 -5.29
C ARG A 78 -10.16 -9.13 -5.82
N CYS A 79 -9.37 -8.17 -5.37
CA CYS A 79 -9.42 -6.79 -5.86
C CYS A 79 -8.85 -6.62 -7.27
N GLY A 80 -8.15 -7.63 -7.82
CA GLY A 80 -7.55 -7.56 -9.15
C GLY A 80 -6.09 -7.11 -9.17
N CYS A 81 -5.39 -7.13 -8.02
CA CYS A 81 -3.96 -6.84 -8.01
C CYS A 81 -3.19 -7.91 -8.79
N ALA A 82 -2.28 -7.46 -9.66
CA ALA A 82 -1.53 -8.34 -10.57
C ALA A 82 -0.38 -9.09 -9.86
N ALA A 83 0.13 -8.54 -8.76
CA ALA A 83 1.22 -9.15 -7.99
C ALA A 83 1.19 -8.76 -6.51
N ILE A 84 1.91 -9.55 -5.71
CA ILE A 84 2.20 -9.29 -4.31
C ILE A 84 3.68 -8.93 -4.15
N VAL A 85 3.98 -7.86 -3.41
CA VAL A 85 5.33 -7.43 -3.07
C VAL A 85 5.57 -7.64 -1.57
N PHE A 86 6.35 -8.65 -1.21
CA PHE A 86 6.72 -8.88 0.18
C PHE A 86 7.83 -7.92 0.63
N THR A 87 7.57 -7.16 1.68
CA THR A 87 8.57 -6.27 2.28
C THR A 87 9.19 -6.94 3.49
N LEU A 88 10.49 -7.27 3.38
CA LEU A 88 11.23 -8.09 4.37
C LEU A 88 12.31 -7.29 5.13
N ASP A 89 12.53 -6.04 4.76
CA ASP A 89 13.59 -5.18 5.31
C ASP A 89 13.28 -4.62 6.71
N SER A 90 12.01 -4.68 7.13
CA SER A 90 11.51 -4.00 8.33
C SER A 90 10.91 -4.97 9.38
N PRO A 91 11.67 -5.96 9.88
CA PRO A 91 11.16 -6.95 10.84
C PRO A 91 10.77 -6.32 12.18
N VAL A 92 11.43 -5.22 12.56
CA VAL A 92 11.18 -4.46 13.79
C VAL A 92 10.72 -3.05 13.40
N THR A 93 9.79 -2.47 14.16
CA THR A 93 9.41 -1.05 13.95
C THR A 93 10.59 -0.18 14.35
N SER A 94 11.05 0.68 13.44
CA SER A 94 12.13 1.61 13.71
C SER A 94 11.75 2.50 14.90
N ARG A 95 12.61 2.50 15.92
CA ARG A 95 12.52 3.43 17.04
C ARG A 95 13.26 4.70 16.66
N ASP A 96 12.72 5.44 15.69
CA ASP A 96 13.25 6.74 15.31
C ASP A 96 12.73 7.80 16.30
N PRO A 97 13.60 8.46 17.09
CA PRO A 97 13.20 9.52 18.02
C PRO A 97 12.52 10.70 17.31
N ALA A 98 12.85 10.97 16.04
CA ALA A 98 12.24 12.04 15.27
C ALA A 98 10.76 11.77 14.94
N LEU A 99 10.37 10.49 14.85
CA LEU A 99 8.96 10.09 14.72
C LEU A 99 8.24 10.06 16.08
N GLY A 100 8.97 9.84 17.18
CA GLY A 100 8.44 9.73 18.54
C GLY A 100 7.96 11.04 19.19
N GLY A 101 8.33 12.20 18.64
CA GLY A 101 7.88 13.52 19.10
C GLY A 101 6.71 14.11 18.32
N SER A 102 6.35 13.52 17.17
CA SER A 102 5.17 13.93 16.39
C SER A 102 3.96 13.12 16.85
N ASN A 103 2.77 13.72 16.87
CA ASN A 103 1.47 13.05 17.11
C ASN A 103 1.11 12.04 16.00
N PHE A 104 2.09 11.33 15.46
CA PHE A 104 1.91 10.26 14.50
C PHE A 104 1.44 9.02 15.27
N THR A 105 0.13 8.90 15.46
CA THR A 105 -0.49 7.66 15.90
C THR A 105 -0.25 6.61 14.82
N PRO A 106 0.52 5.55 15.09
CA PRO A 106 0.66 4.47 14.12
C PRO A 106 -0.73 3.89 13.86
N ASN A 107 -1.05 3.67 12.59
CA ASN A 107 -2.26 2.95 12.21
C ASN A 107 -2.33 1.63 13.02
N PRO A 108 -3.46 1.33 13.70
CA PRO A 108 -3.60 0.10 14.50
C PRO A 108 -3.37 -1.20 13.70
N PHE A 109 -3.37 -1.13 12.37
CA PHE A 109 -3.02 -2.25 11.49
C PHE A 109 -1.51 -2.44 11.28
N SER A 110 -0.67 -1.66 11.96
CA SER A 110 0.78 -1.61 11.73
C SER A 110 1.47 -2.97 11.92
N LYS A 111 1.24 -3.72 13.00
CA LYS A 111 1.94 -5.00 13.25
C LYS A 111 1.22 -5.90 14.26
N THR A 112 0.00 -6.33 13.96
CA THR A 112 -0.67 -7.43 14.70
C THR A 112 -0.75 -8.67 13.83
#